data_AF-A0A0Q9S1K4-F1
#
_entry.id   AF-A0A0Q9S1K4-F1
#
_cell.length_a   1.000
_cell.length_b   1.000
_cell.length_c   1.000
_cell.angle_alpha   90.00
_cell.angle_beta   90.00
_cell.angle_gamma   90.00
#
_symmetry.space_group_name_H-M   'P 1'
#
loop_
_entity.id
_entity.type
_entity.pdbx_description
1 polymer ?
#
loop_
_entity_poly.entity_id
_entity_poly.type
_entity_poly.pdbx_seq_one_letter_code
_entity_poly.pdbx_strand_id
1 'polypeptide(L)'
;MTAPHAPHEPLASPFRQPRAVWAVAFACVISFMGIGLVDPILPALAHDLRATPSQVSLLFTSYLIVTAVAMLVVGPISSRIGAKRTLVLGLMIIVVFSALAGTSGTINGIVGFRAGWGLGNALFIATSLAVIVSSATGGFAGAIILYEAALGLGIAVGPLLGGELGSISWRGPFFGVAVLMGIALVATMLFVPSQPKPARPTPFSAPLRALRHRGLLTMGLAALLYNWGFFTMLGYAPYPMELNAHRLGLVFFGWGLLVAIFSVFVAPRMQGRFGTAPVLYANLAALSVVLAVIAVGVDTPSVVITAVVVSGAFIGINNTLTTQAVMLVSPVERPVASSAYGFVRFIGGGLAPYAAGKLADHYDLSVPFFVGAGAIALAIIVLATGHQLLAAAESGQSAGEPITSTEEPVEPTLVRLDATPGRQHRPVVIAIAAAEDARDLVAAAAELARMTGSPIELVHVHETTIVEEFAIDAADWGWERQALRRHIDWLTQHGSTASGLLLHSVGDHAAAGRVLARHANNVDARTVAIGNSPHGAAVQFAEGSLTHALIASARCPVVHLRPGTTARELTADDFGESIRP
;
A
#
# COMPACT_ATOMS: atom_id res chain seq x y z
N MET A 1 -13.28 30.31 39.16
CA MET A 1 -12.39 30.68 38.05
C MET A 1 -12.04 29.40 37.30
N THR A 2 -12.74 29.13 36.21
CA THR A 2 -12.52 27.96 35.34
C THR A 2 -11.30 28.22 34.46
N ALA A 3 -10.31 27.34 34.53
CA ALA A 3 -9.11 27.41 33.69
C ALA A 3 -9.46 27.06 32.22
N PRO A 4 -8.83 27.70 31.22
CA PRO A 4 -9.12 27.47 29.82
C PRO A 4 -8.66 26.06 29.39
N HIS A 5 -9.55 25.30 28.78
CA HIS A 5 -9.27 23.98 28.20
C HIS A 5 -8.23 24.10 27.08
N ALA A 6 -7.17 23.30 27.14
CA ALA A 6 -6.22 23.16 26.03
C ALA A 6 -6.89 22.39 24.87
N PRO A 7 -6.65 22.77 23.60
CA PRO A 7 -7.31 22.17 22.45
C PRO A 7 -6.85 20.72 22.21
N HIS A 8 -7.81 19.82 21.98
CA HIS A 8 -7.57 18.46 21.50
C HIS A 8 -6.75 18.46 20.19
N GLU A 9 -5.63 17.72 20.13
CA GLU A 9 -4.90 17.54 18.88
C GLU A 9 -5.71 16.65 17.92
N PRO A 10 -5.96 17.10 16.69
CA PRO A 10 -6.74 16.35 15.72
C PRO A 10 -5.97 15.15 15.18
N LEU A 11 -6.66 14.03 14.95
CA LEU A 11 -6.23 12.92 14.07
C LEU A 11 -5.48 13.52 12.87
N ALA A 12 -4.22 13.09 12.65
CA ALA A 12 -3.36 13.66 11.61
C ALA A 12 -4.12 13.73 10.27
N SER A 13 -4.44 14.96 9.86
CA SER A 13 -5.29 15.18 8.69
C SER A 13 -4.64 14.55 7.46
N PRO A 14 -5.39 13.78 6.64
CA PRO A 14 -4.87 13.24 5.38
C PRO A 14 -4.38 14.34 4.42
N PHE A 15 -4.76 15.60 4.66
CA PHE A 15 -4.36 16.77 3.89
C PHE A 15 -3.09 17.47 4.41
N ARG A 16 -2.55 17.09 5.57
CA ARG A 16 -1.29 17.62 6.11
C ARG A 16 -0.15 16.62 5.93
N GLN A 17 0.21 16.39 4.67
CA GLN A 17 1.32 15.50 4.30
C GLN A 17 2.59 16.27 3.88
N PRO A 18 3.79 15.69 4.05
CA PRO A 18 5.04 16.29 3.58
C PRO A 18 5.03 16.54 2.07
N ARG A 19 5.86 17.49 1.62
CA ARG A 19 6.01 17.83 0.19
C ARG A 19 6.39 16.62 -0.67
N ALA A 20 7.18 15.69 -0.12
CA ALA A 20 7.56 14.44 -0.76
C ALA A 20 6.34 13.60 -1.14
N VAL A 21 5.37 13.48 -0.22
CA VAL A 21 4.15 12.69 -0.43
C VAL A 21 3.28 13.31 -1.50
N TRP A 22 3.10 14.62 -1.48
CA TRP A 22 2.35 15.33 -2.53
C TRP A 22 3.02 15.22 -3.91
N ALA A 23 4.35 15.25 -3.96
CA ALA A 23 5.08 15.06 -5.22
C ALA A 23 4.81 13.67 -5.83
N VAL A 24 4.86 12.62 -5.01
CA VAL A 24 4.62 11.24 -5.47
C VAL A 24 3.14 11.00 -5.74
N ALA A 25 2.23 11.54 -4.92
CA ALA A 25 0.79 11.45 -5.15
C ALA A 25 0.40 12.15 -6.46
N PHE A 26 0.94 13.34 -6.74
CA PHE A 26 0.78 14.01 -8.02
C PHE A 26 1.30 13.14 -9.17
N ALA A 27 2.52 12.59 -9.04
CA ALA A 27 3.06 11.66 -10.02
C ALA A 27 2.15 10.44 -10.26
N CYS A 28 1.56 9.89 -9.19
CA CYS A 28 0.62 8.77 -9.26
C CYS A 28 -0.62 9.13 -10.07
N VAL A 29 -1.24 10.27 -9.79
CA VAL A 29 -2.39 10.76 -10.57
C VAL A 29 -2.06 10.76 -12.05
N ILE A 30 -0.95 11.39 -12.45
CA ILE A 30 -0.56 11.49 -13.86
C ILE A 30 -0.18 10.13 -14.47
N SER A 31 0.39 9.21 -13.67
CA SER A 31 0.78 7.88 -14.17
C SER A 31 -0.43 7.03 -14.49
N PHE A 32 -1.42 7.01 -13.61
CA PHE A 32 -2.68 6.29 -13.83
C PHE A 32 -3.54 6.96 -14.91
N MET A 33 -3.47 8.28 -15.00
CA MET A 33 -4.07 9.08 -16.08
C MET A 33 -3.63 8.60 -17.46
N GLY A 34 -2.34 8.29 -17.63
CA GLY A 34 -1.74 7.87 -18.90
C GLY A 34 -2.30 6.58 -19.51
N ILE A 35 -3.02 5.77 -18.73
CA ILE A 35 -3.68 4.56 -19.23
C ILE A 35 -4.90 4.93 -20.08
N GLY A 36 -5.78 5.82 -19.57
CA GLY A 36 -7.05 6.20 -20.22
C GLY A 36 -7.03 7.52 -20.98
N LEU A 37 -5.95 8.29 -20.88
CA LEU A 37 -5.81 9.61 -21.54
C LEU A 37 -5.76 9.52 -23.07
N VAL A 38 -5.44 8.36 -23.63
CA VAL A 38 -5.42 8.14 -25.08
C VAL A 38 -6.77 7.68 -25.65
N ASP A 39 -7.72 7.26 -24.80
CA ASP A 39 -8.98 6.65 -25.24
C ASP A 39 -9.83 7.60 -26.09
N PRO A 40 -10.00 8.89 -25.72
CA PRO A 40 -10.82 9.82 -26.49
C PRO A 40 -10.22 10.20 -27.84
N ILE A 41 -8.91 9.98 -28.03
CA ILE A 41 -8.21 10.35 -29.27
C ILE A 41 -8.05 9.19 -30.25
N LEU A 42 -8.40 7.95 -29.89
CA LEU A 42 -8.20 6.79 -30.77
C LEU A 42 -8.88 6.96 -32.14
N PRO A 43 -10.15 7.42 -32.23
CA PRO A 43 -10.79 7.60 -33.54
C PRO A 43 -10.09 8.66 -34.39
N ALA A 44 -9.67 9.78 -33.79
CA ALA A 44 -8.94 10.84 -34.48
C ALA A 44 -7.55 10.36 -34.97
N LEU A 45 -6.87 9.56 -34.15
CA LEU A 45 -5.56 8.99 -34.46
C LEU A 45 -5.65 7.94 -35.59
N ALA A 46 -6.72 7.13 -35.61
CA ALA A 46 -7.03 6.19 -36.69
C ALA A 46 -7.25 6.92 -38.02
N HIS A 47 -8.08 7.97 -37.99
CA HIS A 47 -8.40 8.79 -39.16
C HIS A 47 -7.17 9.50 -39.74
N ASP A 48 -6.43 10.27 -38.92
CA ASP A 48 -5.34 11.13 -39.37
C ASP A 48 -4.11 10.36 -39.84
N LEU A 49 -3.82 9.20 -39.23
CA LEU A 49 -2.72 8.33 -39.62
C LEU A 49 -3.12 7.25 -40.62
N ARG A 50 -4.39 7.22 -41.06
CA ARG A 50 -4.97 6.19 -41.93
C ARG A 50 -4.67 4.78 -41.41
N ALA A 51 -4.82 4.60 -40.11
CA ALA A 51 -4.57 3.35 -39.41
C ALA A 51 -5.88 2.62 -39.13
N THR A 52 -5.86 1.29 -39.17
CA THR A 52 -7.02 0.48 -38.78
C THR A 52 -7.26 0.57 -37.27
N PRO A 53 -8.49 0.32 -36.78
CA PRO A 53 -8.77 0.23 -35.34
C PRO A 53 -7.84 -0.75 -34.62
N SER A 54 -7.54 -1.90 -35.24
CA SER A 54 -6.59 -2.89 -34.72
C SER A 54 -5.16 -2.36 -34.58
N GLN A 55 -4.68 -1.52 -35.53
CA GLN A 55 -3.37 -0.87 -35.44
C GLN A 55 -3.34 0.18 -34.33
N VAL A 56 -4.43 0.93 -34.13
CA VAL A 56 -4.51 1.93 -33.05
C VAL A 56 -4.62 1.27 -31.68
N SER A 57 -5.34 0.16 -31.55
CA SER A 57 -5.41 -0.62 -30.32
C SER A 57 -4.05 -1.14 -29.84
N LEU A 58 -3.05 -1.27 -30.73
CA LEU A 58 -1.67 -1.61 -30.34
C LEU A 58 -1.05 -0.59 -29.38
N LEU A 59 -1.58 0.64 -29.29
CA LEU A 59 -1.14 1.62 -28.30
C LEU A 59 -1.40 1.15 -26.87
N PHE A 60 -2.47 0.38 -26.61
CA PHE A 60 -2.70 -0.27 -25.32
C PHE A 60 -1.85 -1.52 -25.19
N THR A 61 -1.83 -2.37 -26.22
CA THR A 61 -1.10 -3.63 -26.21
C THR A 61 0.38 -3.42 -25.92
N SER A 62 1.05 -2.56 -26.67
CA SER A 62 2.46 -2.24 -26.45
C SER A 62 2.75 -1.71 -25.05
N TYR A 63 1.92 -0.78 -24.56
CA TYR A 63 2.05 -0.20 -23.23
C TYR A 63 1.87 -1.25 -22.12
N LEU A 64 0.76 -2.00 -22.15
CA LEU A 64 0.37 -2.93 -21.08
C LEU A 64 1.23 -4.21 -21.08
N ILE A 65 1.57 -4.76 -22.24
CA ILE A 65 2.42 -5.96 -22.33
C ILE A 65 3.84 -5.63 -21.84
N VAL A 66 4.41 -4.51 -22.26
CA VAL A 66 5.74 -4.10 -21.75
C VAL A 66 5.67 -3.79 -20.26
N THR A 67 4.60 -3.13 -19.79
CA THR A 67 4.38 -2.93 -18.34
C THR A 67 4.35 -4.26 -17.60
N ALA A 68 3.59 -5.25 -18.10
CA ALA A 68 3.44 -6.57 -17.51
C ALA A 68 4.79 -7.26 -17.36
N VAL A 69 5.54 -7.38 -18.47
CA VAL A 69 6.84 -8.04 -18.49
C VAL A 69 7.84 -7.30 -17.60
N ALA A 70 7.84 -5.97 -17.63
CA ALA A 70 8.71 -5.15 -16.80
C ALA A 70 8.44 -5.35 -15.29
N MET A 71 7.19 -5.56 -14.87
CA MET A 71 6.86 -5.82 -13.46
C MET A 71 7.61 -7.02 -12.88
N LEU A 72 7.96 -8.03 -13.67
CA LEU A 72 8.75 -9.19 -13.21
C LEU A 72 10.19 -8.81 -12.82
N VAL A 73 10.74 -7.75 -13.42
CA VAL A 73 12.15 -7.35 -13.23
C VAL A 73 12.30 -6.12 -12.34
N VAL A 74 11.24 -5.32 -12.16
CA VAL A 74 11.32 -4.06 -11.40
C VAL A 74 11.66 -4.28 -9.93
N GLY A 75 11.07 -5.28 -9.25
CA GLY A 75 11.39 -5.56 -7.83
C GLY A 75 12.89 -5.81 -7.59
N PRO A 76 13.52 -6.75 -8.32
CA PRO A 76 14.97 -6.96 -8.27
C PRO A 76 15.81 -5.71 -8.60
N ILE A 77 15.39 -4.90 -9.57
CA ILE A 77 16.08 -3.65 -9.92
C ILE A 77 15.98 -2.66 -8.76
N SER A 78 14.76 -2.44 -8.26
CA SER A 78 14.43 -1.50 -7.19
C SER A 78 15.19 -1.81 -5.90
N SER A 79 15.25 -3.09 -5.51
CA SER A 79 16.00 -3.50 -4.32
C SER A 79 17.51 -3.21 -4.41
N ARG A 80 18.09 -3.18 -5.62
CA ARG A 80 19.53 -2.90 -5.81
C ARG A 80 19.87 -1.42 -5.91
N ILE A 81 19.09 -0.65 -6.67
CA ILE A 81 19.37 0.77 -6.94
C ILE A 81 18.63 1.71 -5.97
N GLY A 82 17.63 1.21 -5.26
CA GLY A 82 16.80 1.94 -4.31
C GLY A 82 15.52 2.49 -4.94
N ALA A 83 14.48 2.67 -4.11
CA ALA A 83 13.15 3.13 -4.52
C ALA A 83 13.18 4.50 -5.22
N LYS A 84 13.85 5.51 -4.62
CA LYS A 84 13.94 6.87 -5.21
C LYS A 84 14.55 6.86 -6.62
N ARG A 85 15.65 6.13 -6.82
CA ARG A 85 16.33 6.09 -8.13
C ARG A 85 15.49 5.39 -9.19
N THR A 86 14.81 4.31 -8.80
CA THR A 86 13.89 3.58 -9.68
C THR A 86 12.69 4.44 -10.08
N LEU A 87 12.10 5.15 -9.11
CA LEU A 87 11.00 6.09 -9.33
C LEU A 87 11.39 7.20 -10.32
N VAL A 88 12.54 7.85 -10.08
CA VAL A 88 13.09 8.90 -10.96
C VAL A 88 13.40 8.38 -12.36
N LEU A 89 14.00 7.18 -12.47
CA LEU A 89 14.27 6.56 -13.77
C LEU A 89 12.97 6.28 -14.54
N GLY A 90 11.95 5.75 -13.85
CA GLY A 90 10.62 5.54 -14.42
C GLY A 90 10.01 6.82 -14.96
N LEU A 91 9.97 7.88 -14.16
CA LEU A 91 9.48 9.21 -14.57
C LEU A 91 10.25 9.77 -15.77
N MET A 92 11.57 9.66 -15.78
CA MET A 92 12.41 10.15 -16.88
C MET A 92 12.09 9.42 -18.20
N ILE A 93 11.93 8.09 -18.15
CA ILE A 93 11.51 7.28 -19.30
C ILE A 93 10.12 7.72 -19.77
N ILE A 94 9.16 7.89 -18.87
CA ILE A 94 7.81 8.34 -19.22
C ILE A 94 7.86 9.69 -19.96
N VAL A 95 8.59 10.68 -19.44
CA VAL A 95 8.70 12.02 -20.05
C VAL A 95 9.28 11.94 -21.46
N VAL A 96 10.40 11.23 -21.64
CA VAL A 96 11.05 11.12 -22.96
C VAL A 96 10.14 10.42 -23.96
N PHE A 97 9.61 9.26 -23.60
CA PHE A 97 8.82 8.46 -24.53
C PHE A 97 7.44 9.07 -24.83
N SER A 98 6.81 9.75 -23.88
CA SER A 98 5.56 10.50 -24.14
C SER A 98 5.80 11.69 -25.08
N ALA A 99 6.88 12.45 -24.90
CA ALA A 99 7.26 13.52 -25.83
C ALA A 99 7.54 12.98 -27.23
N LEU A 100 8.32 11.89 -27.33
CA LEU A 100 8.61 11.24 -28.62
C LEU A 100 7.34 10.73 -29.31
N ALA A 101 6.40 10.13 -28.58
CA ALA A 101 5.10 9.74 -29.11
C ALA A 101 4.33 10.93 -29.71
N GLY A 102 4.31 12.07 -29.00
CA GLY A 102 3.72 13.31 -29.50
C GLY A 102 4.40 13.86 -30.75
N THR A 103 5.66 13.54 -31.02
CA THR A 103 6.40 13.95 -32.24
C THR A 103 6.34 12.93 -33.39
N SER A 104 5.83 11.73 -33.15
CA SER A 104 5.81 10.66 -34.17
C SER A 104 4.82 10.92 -35.32
N GLY A 105 5.29 10.75 -36.57
CA GLY A 105 4.46 10.86 -37.77
C GLY A 105 3.78 9.55 -38.18
N THR A 106 4.03 8.43 -37.49
CA THR A 106 3.52 7.11 -37.88
C THR A 106 2.93 6.35 -36.70
N ILE A 107 1.93 5.49 -36.98
CA ILE A 107 1.29 4.66 -35.96
C ILE A 107 2.29 3.71 -35.28
N ASN A 108 3.15 3.06 -36.07
CA ASN A 108 4.17 2.14 -35.55
C ASN A 108 5.19 2.84 -34.65
N GLY A 109 5.56 4.08 -34.97
CA GLY A 109 6.41 4.90 -34.11
C GLY A 109 5.73 5.18 -32.76
N ILE A 110 4.45 5.55 -32.77
CA ILE A 110 3.67 5.81 -31.54
C ILE A 110 3.55 4.54 -30.70
N VAL A 111 3.30 3.38 -31.33
CA VAL A 111 3.26 2.07 -30.66
C VAL A 111 4.61 1.75 -30.00
N GLY A 112 5.73 1.96 -30.70
CA GLY A 112 7.07 1.76 -30.14
C GLY A 112 7.35 2.68 -28.95
N PHE A 113 6.94 3.96 -29.05
CA PHE A 113 7.12 4.89 -27.94
C PHE A 113 6.18 4.60 -26.76
N ARG A 114 4.97 4.08 -27.00
CA ARG A 114 4.06 3.59 -25.97
C ARG A 114 4.61 2.38 -25.22
N ALA A 115 5.32 1.48 -25.90
CA ALA A 115 6.07 0.41 -25.23
C ALA A 115 7.12 0.98 -24.26
N GLY A 116 7.95 1.94 -24.69
CA GLY A 116 8.93 2.59 -23.81
C GLY A 116 8.28 3.33 -22.64
N TRP A 117 7.15 3.99 -22.87
CA TRP A 117 6.35 4.59 -21.80
C TRP A 117 5.87 3.53 -20.79
N GLY A 118 5.36 2.38 -21.25
CA GLY A 118 4.95 1.26 -20.38
C GLY A 118 6.08 0.77 -19.47
N LEU A 119 7.31 0.69 -19.98
CA LEU A 119 8.49 0.37 -19.17
C LEU A 119 8.71 1.39 -18.04
N GLY A 120 8.63 2.68 -18.35
CA GLY A 120 8.75 3.74 -17.34
C GLY A 120 7.64 3.67 -16.29
N ASN A 121 6.41 3.38 -16.72
CA ASN A 121 5.27 3.22 -15.82
C ASN A 121 5.41 2.01 -14.89
N ALA A 122 5.98 0.90 -15.35
CA ALA A 122 6.25 -0.26 -14.49
C ALA A 122 7.27 0.06 -13.39
N LEU A 123 8.35 0.77 -13.72
CA LEU A 123 9.36 1.24 -12.76
C LEU A 123 8.74 2.19 -11.73
N PHE A 124 7.85 3.08 -12.19
CA PHE A 124 7.14 4.03 -11.35
C PHE A 124 6.17 3.35 -10.37
N ILE A 125 5.20 2.57 -10.87
CA ILE A 125 4.12 1.97 -10.06
C ILE A 125 4.69 1.06 -8.97
N ALA A 126 5.71 0.27 -9.28
CA ALA A 126 6.27 -0.66 -8.31
C ALA A 126 6.97 0.04 -7.13
N THR A 127 7.34 1.31 -7.26
CA THR A 127 8.10 2.04 -6.23
C THR A 127 7.34 3.21 -5.62
N SER A 128 6.32 3.75 -6.29
CA SER A 128 5.57 4.91 -5.82
C SER A 128 4.83 4.66 -4.50
N LEU A 129 4.21 3.49 -4.33
CA LEU A 129 3.53 3.12 -3.09
C LEU A 129 4.51 3.06 -1.91
N ALA A 130 5.65 2.37 -2.07
CA ALA A 130 6.68 2.27 -1.04
C ALA A 130 7.23 3.65 -0.63
N VAL A 131 7.42 4.55 -1.59
CA VAL A 131 7.87 5.92 -1.32
C VAL A 131 6.77 6.73 -0.61
N ILE A 132 5.51 6.60 -1.00
CA ILE A 132 4.39 7.28 -0.33
C ILE A 132 4.26 6.80 1.12
N VAL A 133 4.30 5.49 1.35
CA VAL A 133 4.21 4.89 2.69
C VAL A 133 5.37 5.32 3.58
N SER A 134 6.61 5.27 3.08
CA SER A 134 7.79 5.68 3.85
C SER A 134 7.90 7.19 4.10
N SER A 135 7.20 8.01 3.32
CA SER A 135 7.26 9.47 3.44
C SER A 135 6.03 10.08 4.13
N ALA A 136 4.97 9.32 4.38
CA ALA A 136 3.71 9.81 4.94
C ALA A 136 3.75 9.98 6.46
N THR A 137 3.18 11.08 6.96
CA THR A 137 3.03 11.36 8.39
C THR A 137 1.75 10.80 8.98
N GLY A 138 0.78 10.39 8.15
CA GLY A 138 -0.52 9.83 8.58
C GLY A 138 -0.52 8.34 8.89
N GLY A 139 0.66 7.73 9.06
CA GLY A 139 0.83 6.29 9.19
C GLY A 139 0.47 5.52 7.90
N PHE A 140 0.60 4.20 7.97
CA PHE A 140 0.40 3.29 6.83
C PHE A 140 -1.00 3.41 6.19
N ALA A 141 -2.05 3.48 7.02
CA ALA A 141 -3.43 3.59 6.54
C ALA A 141 -3.69 4.89 5.77
N GLY A 142 -3.21 6.03 6.28
CA GLY A 142 -3.35 7.32 5.61
C GLY A 142 -2.61 7.37 4.26
N ALA A 143 -1.44 6.74 4.17
CA ALA A 143 -0.66 6.64 2.95
C ALA A 143 -1.36 5.84 1.85
N ILE A 144 -1.98 4.70 2.22
CA ILE A 144 -2.77 3.88 1.28
C ILE A 144 -3.99 4.66 0.79
N ILE A 145 -4.73 5.30 1.69
CA ILE A 145 -5.91 6.10 1.30
C ILE A 145 -5.52 7.19 0.29
N LEU A 146 -4.41 7.88 0.52
CA LEU A 146 -3.93 8.89 -0.42
C LEU A 146 -3.51 8.29 -1.76
N TYR A 147 -2.84 7.13 -1.75
CA TYR A 147 -2.45 6.43 -2.97
C TYR A 147 -3.66 5.99 -3.79
N GLU A 148 -4.66 5.38 -3.16
CA GLU A 148 -5.91 4.95 -3.79
C GLU A 148 -6.73 6.15 -4.29
N ALA A 149 -6.76 7.26 -3.53
CA ALA A 149 -7.37 8.50 -3.98
C ALA A 149 -6.67 9.07 -5.21
N ALA A 150 -5.34 9.06 -5.25
CA ALA A 150 -4.55 9.49 -6.40
C ALA A 150 -4.80 8.59 -7.62
N LEU A 151 -4.89 7.27 -7.42
CA LEU A 151 -5.23 6.31 -8.46
C LEU A 151 -6.63 6.58 -9.03
N GLY A 152 -7.65 6.68 -8.16
CA GLY A 152 -9.02 6.94 -8.56
C GLY A 152 -9.16 8.27 -9.31
N LEU A 153 -8.51 9.33 -8.82
CA LEU A 153 -8.48 10.63 -9.47
C LEU A 153 -7.81 10.56 -10.85
N GLY A 154 -6.67 9.86 -10.97
CA GLY A 154 -5.97 9.67 -12.24
C GLY A 154 -6.84 8.97 -13.29
N ILE A 155 -7.51 7.88 -12.91
CA ILE A 155 -8.41 7.14 -13.80
C ILE A 155 -9.59 8.00 -14.26
N ALA A 156 -10.17 8.81 -13.36
CA ALA A 156 -11.30 9.67 -13.70
C ALA A 156 -10.89 10.86 -14.59
N VAL A 157 -9.84 11.58 -14.21
CA VAL A 157 -9.44 12.83 -14.87
C VAL A 157 -8.73 12.59 -16.20
N GLY A 158 -8.13 11.42 -16.42
CA GLY A 158 -7.34 11.15 -17.61
C GLY A 158 -8.09 11.25 -18.93
N PRO A 159 -9.22 10.57 -19.07
CA PRO A 159 -10.03 10.70 -20.28
C PRO A 159 -10.57 12.12 -20.46
N LEU A 160 -10.89 12.85 -19.38
CA LEU A 160 -11.31 14.25 -19.49
C LEU A 160 -10.21 15.12 -20.11
N LEU A 161 -9.01 15.11 -19.52
CA LEU A 161 -7.87 15.88 -20.05
C LEU A 161 -7.42 15.37 -21.43
N GLY A 162 -7.51 14.07 -21.67
CA GLY A 162 -7.25 13.46 -22.97
C GLY A 162 -8.21 13.95 -24.05
N GLY A 163 -9.49 14.08 -23.73
CA GLY A 163 -10.51 14.62 -24.61
C GLY A 163 -10.33 16.12 -24.88
N GLU A 164 -10.04 16.90 -23.84
CA GLU A 164 -9.76 18.34 -23.96
C GLU A 164 -8.53 18.61 -24.83
N LEU A 165 -7.39 18.02 -24.47
CA LEU A 165 -6.16 18.19 -25.25
C LEU A 165 -6.30 17.60 -26.65
N GLY A 166 -7.00 16.46 -26.77
CA GLY A 166 -7.29 15.78 -28.02
C GLY A 166 -8.16 16.59 -28.97
N SER A 167 -9.04 17.45 -28.44
CA SER A 167 -9.88 18.35 -29.23
C SER A 167 -9.08 19.44 -29.95
N ILE A 168 -7.93 19.83 -29.38
CA ILE A 168 -6.98 20.76 -30.01
C ILE A 168 -6.14 19.99 -31.05
N SER A 169 -5.57 18.86 -30.63
CA SER A 169 -4.82 17.95 -31.47
C SER A 169 -4.70 16.59 -30.78
N TRP A 170 -4.83 15.49 -31.52
CA TRP A 170 -4.56 14.15 -30.97
C TRP A 170 -3.15 14.00 -30.38
N ARG A 171 -2.22 14.89 -30.73
CA ARG A 171 -0.85 14.95 -30.18
C ARG A 171 -0.80 15.56 -28.78
N GLY A 172 -1.78 16.41 -28.45
CA GLY A 172 -1.88 17.17 -27.21
C GLY A 172 -1.75 16.31 -25.95
N PRO A 173 -2.50 15.20 -25.82
CA PRO A 173 -2.42 14.34 -24.64
C PRO A 173 -1.00 13.80 -24.37
N PHE A 174 -0.24 13.45 -25.41
CA PHE A 174 1.14 12.97 -25.26
C PHE A 174 2.08 14.04 -24.69
N PHE A 175 2.01 15.27 -25.22
CA PHE A 175 2.79 16.39 -24.68
C PHE A 175 2.30 16.83 -23.30
N GLY A 176 0.99 16.76 -23.04
CA GLY A 176 0.41 17.04 -21.73
C GLY A 176 0.99 16.13 -20.65
N VAL A 177 1.06 14.82 -20.92
CA VAL A 177 1.75 13.88 -20.02
C VAL A 177 3.22 14.21 -19.89
N ALA A 178 3.94 14.50 -20.98
CA ALA A 178 5.37 14.83 -20.92
C ALA A 178 5.65 16.02 -20.00
N VAL A 179 4.83 17.08 -20.08
CA VAL A 179 4.94 18.27 -19.23
C VAL A 179 4.59 17.95 -17.78
N LEU A 180 3.44 17.31 -17.52
CA LEU A 180 2.98 17.02 -16.16
C LEU A 180 3.92 16.03 -15.45
N MET A 181 4.41 15.02 -16.16
CA MET A 181 5.43 14.11 -15.63
C MET A 181 6.80 14.77 -15.50
N GLY A 182 7.14 15.75 -16.34
CA GLY A 182 8.34 16.56 -16.17
C GLY A 182 8.30 17.36 -14.87
N ILE A 183 7.15 17.95 -14.55
CA ILE A 183 6.93 18.62 -13.26
C ILE A 183 7.06 17.62 -12.10
N ALA A 184 6.42 16.45 -12.23
CA ALA A 184 6.50 15.39 -11.23
C ALA A 184 7.93 14.87 -11.03
N LEU A 185 8.71 14.74 -12.10
CA LEU A 185 10.12 14.35 -12.08
C LEU A 185 10.95 15.35 -11.28
N VAL A 186 10.83 16.64 -11.58
CA VAL A 186 11.55 17.71 -10.85
C VAL A 186 11.14 17.73 -9.38
N ALA A 187 9.84 17.66 -9.09
CA ALA A 187 9.33 17.62 -7.71
C ALA A 187 9.85 16.40 -6.94
N THR A 188 9.89 15.23 -7.58
CA THR A 188 10.41 13.98 -7.00
C THR A 188 11.91 14.08 -6.72
N MET A 189 12.70 14.64 -7.64
CA MET A 189 14.13 14.82 -7.43
C MET A 189 14.43 15.73 -6.23
N LEU A 190 13.67 16.83 -6.10
CA LEU A 190 13.87 17.86 -5.08
C LEU A 190 13.33 17.48 -3.69
N PHE A 191 12.15 16.84 -3.61
CA PHE A 191 11.45 16.67 -2.35
C PHE A 191 11.49 15.26 -1.76
N VAL A 192 11.68 14.21 -2.58
CA VAL A 192 11.68 12.83 -2.08
C VAL A 192 13.06 12.49 -1.51
N PRO A 193 13.20 12.09 -0.24
CA PRO A 193 14.49 11.67 0.32
C PRO A 193 14.92 10.29 -0.21
N SER A 194 16.21 10.01 -0.16
CA SER A 194 16.73 8.67 -0.47
C SER A 194 16.36 7.71 0.66
N GLN A 195 15.68 6.62 0.32
CA GLN A 195 15.31 5.59 1.29
C GLN A 195 16.42 4.54 1.45
N PRO A 196 16.55 3.89 2.62
CA PRO A 196 17.44 2.75 2.82
C PRO A 196 17.13 1.64 1.80
N LYS A 197 18.17 0.93 1.37
CA LYS A 197 17.98 -0.23 0.48
C LYS A 197 17.56 -1.45 1.29
N PRO A 198 16.75 -2.36 0.72
CA PRO A 198 16.46 -3.65 1.35
C PRO A 198 17.74 -4.42 1.65
N ALA A 199 17.80 -5.09 2.81
CA ALA A 199 18.96 -5.86 3.25
C ALA A 199 19.29 -7.04 2.32
N ARG A 200 18.27 -7.62 1.65
CA ARG A 200 18.44 -8.69 0.66
C ARG A 200 17.72 -8.33 -0.65
N PRO A 201 18.38 -8.48 -1.81
CA PRO A 201 17.74 -8.23 -3.10
C PRO A 201 16.74 -9.32 -3.44
N THR A 202 15.56 -8.93 -3.92
CA THR A 202 14.54 -9.87 -4.42
C THR A 202 15.09 -10.61 -5.64
N PRO A 203 15.02 -11.96 -5.71
CA PRO A 203 15.50 -12.69 -6.87
C PRO A 203 14.55 -12.52 -8.07
N PHE A 204 15.11 -12.46 -9.28
CA PHE A 204 14.33 -12.33 -10.52
C PHE A 204 13.29 -13.45 -10.74
N SER A 205 13.51 -14.62 -10.15
CA SER A 205 12.58 -15.74 -10.25
C SER A 205 11.41 -15.67 -9.26
N ALA A 206 11.42 -14.75 -8.28
CA ALA A 206 10.42 -14.75 -7.20
C ALA A 206 8.98 -14.59 -7.72
N PRO A 207 8.64 -13.63 -8.60
CA PRO A 207 7.26 -13.48 -9.07
C PRO A 207 6.78 -14.71 -9.88
N LEU A 208 7.64 -15.28 -10.72
CA LEU A 208 7.31 -16.49 -11.49
C LEU A 208 7.15 -17.72 -10.61
N ARG A 209 7.96 -17.85 -9.55
CA ARG A 209 7.80 -18.93 -8.56
C ARG A 209 6.51 -18.76 -7.74
N ALA A 210 6.13 -17.52 -7.42
CA ALA A 210 4.90 -17.23 -6.69
C ALA A 210 3.66 -17.71 -7.46
N LEU A 211 3.66 -17.61 -8.79
CA LEU A 211 2.57 -18.14 -9.64
C LEU A 211 2.40 -19.66 -9.58
N ARG A 212 3.32 -20.41 -8.94
CA ARG A 212 3.11 -21.83 -8.66
C ARG A 212 2.11 -22.05 -7.53
N HIS A 213 1.85 -21.04 -6.70
CA HIS A 213 0.84 -21.14 -5.66
C HIS A 213 -0.56 -21.08 -6.25
N ARG A 214 -1.39 -22.07 -5.93
CA ARG A 214 -2.72 -22.24 -6.52
C ARG A 214 -3.62 -21.02 -6.31
N GLY A 215 -3.63 -20.44 -5.10
CA GLY A 215 -4.45 -19.26 -4.81
C GLY A 215 -4.07 -18.05 -5.68
N LEU A 216 -2.77 -17.77 -5.80
CA LEU A 216 -2.27 -16.65 -6.59
C LEU A 216 -2.49 -16.89 -8.09
N LEU A 217 -2.31 -18.12 -8.58
CA LEU A 217 -2.56 -18.47 -9.97
C LEU A 217 -4.04 -18.34 -10.32
N THR A 218 -4.94 -18.89 -9.50
CA THR A 218 -6.39 -18.82 -9.75
C THR A 218 -6.87 -17.36 -9.76
N MET A 219 -6.43 -16.55 -8.80
CA MET A 219 -6.77 -15.13 -8.78
C MET A 219 -6.14 -14.36 -9.94
N GLY A 220 -4.90 -14.68 -10.33
CA GLY A 220 -4.24 -14.11 -11.50
C GLY A 220 -5.00 -14.42 -12.79
N LEU A 221 -5.41 -15.67 -13.00
CA LEU A 221 -6.17 -16.09 -14.18
C LEU A 221 -7.56 -15.45 -14.22
N ALA A 222 -8.27 -15.39 -13.09
CA ALA A 222 -9.54 -14.67 -13.01
C ALA A 222 -9.36 -13.19 -13.36
N ALA A 223 -8.30 -12.55 -12.87
CA ALA A 223 -7.99 -11.17 -13.18
C ALA A 223 -7.56 -10.94 -14.63
N LEU A 224 -6.85 -11.89 -15.26
CA LEU A 224 -6.52 -11.87 -16.68
C LEU A 224 -7.80 -11.85 -17.52
N LEU A 225 -8.73 -12.76 -17.23
CA LEU A 225 -10.00 -12.89 -17.95
C LEU A 225 -10.91 -11.67 -17.74
N TYR A 226 -10.97 -11.15 -16.52
CA TYR A 226 -11.63 -9.88 -16.22
C TYR A 226 -11.00 -8.72 -17.01
N ASN A 227 -9.67 -8.61 -17.01
CA ASN A 227 -8.96 -7.54 -17.72
C ASN A 227 -9.12 -7.66 -19.23
N TRP A 228 -9.30 -8.88 -19.76
CA TRP A 228 -9.63 -9.08 -21.16
C TRP A 228 -10.92 -8.36 -21.53
N GLY A 229 -12.00 -8.60 -20.79
CA GLY A 229 -13.28 -7.92 -21.00
C GLY A 229 -13.19 -6.41 -20.78
N PHE A 230 -12.56 -5.99 -19.68
CA PHE A 230 -12.38 -4.58 -19.35
C PHE A 230 -11.64 -3.81 -20.44
N PHE A 231 -10.47 -4.27 -20.89
CA PHE A 231 -9.69 -3.56 -21.90
C PHE A 231 -10.26 -3.71 -23.31
N THR A 232 -11.04 -4.76 -23.60
CA THR A 232 -11.83 -4.82 -24.84
C THR A 232 -12.85 -3.67 -24.86
N MET A 233 -13.57 -3.48 -23.76
CA MET A 233 -14.49 -2.36 -23.62
C MET A 233 -13.75 -1.01 -23.70
N LEU A 234 -12.67 -0.82 -22.94
CA LEU A 234 -11.94 0.45 -22.90
C LEU A 234 -11.36 0.83 -24.27
N GLY A 235 -10.70 -0.11 -24.95
CA GLY A 235 -10.03 0.15 -26.23
C GLY A 235 -10.95 0.21 -27.44
N TYR A 236 -12.15 -0.36 -27.36
CA TYR A 236 -13.02 -0.52 -28.53
C TYR A 236 -14.39 0.18 -28.43
N ALA A 237 -14.88 0.48 -27.22
CA ALA A 237 -16.14 1.21 -27.06
C ALA A 237 -16.17 2.63 -27.66
N PRO A 238 -15.06 3.38 -27.84
CA PRO A 238 -15.12 4.70 -28.46
C PRO A 238 -15.64 4.71 -29.91
N TYR A 239 -15.38 3.66 -30.69
CA TYR A 239 -15.74 3.59 -32.11
C TYR A 239 -17.25 3.64 -32.37
N PRO A 240 -18.09 2.78 -31.73
CA PRO A 240 -19.55 2.81 -31.93
C PRO A 240 -20.26 4.02 -31.29
N MET A 241 -19.56 4.87 -30.52
CA MET A 241 -20.18 6.05 -29.92
C MET A 241 -20.31 7.23 -30.91
N GLU A 242 -19.51 7.26 -31.98
CA GLU A 242 -19.50 8.33 -33.00
C GLU A 242 -19.36 9.75 -32.41
N LEU A 243 -18.62 9.86 -31.30
CA LEU A 243 -18.39 11.10 -30.59
C LEU A 243 -17.02 11.70 -30.93
N ASN A 244 -16.93 13.03 -30.87
CA ASN A 244 -15.64 13.72 -30.92
C ASN A 244 -14.84 13.51 -29.61
N ALA A 245 -13.55 13.83 -29.64
CA ALA A 245 -12.63 13.60 -28.52
C ALA A 245 -13.11 14.24 -27.20
N HIS A 246 -13.63 15.47 -27.24
CA HIS A 246 -14.15 16.15 -26.05
C HIS A 246 -15.32 15.39 -25.42
N ARG A 247 -16.31 14.98 -26.22
CA ARG A 247 -17.47 14.23 -25.72
C ARG A 247 -17.10 12.82 -25.26
N LEU A 248 -16.19 12.14 -25.94
CA LEU A 248 -15.62 10.87 -25.46
C LEU A 248 -14.96 11.05 -24.09
N GLY A 249 -14.18 12.12 -23.92
CA GLY A 249 -13.55 12.46 -22.64
C GLY A 249 -14.57 12.62 -21.50
N LEU A 250 -15.72 13.26 -21.76
CA LEU A 250 -16.81 13.37 -20.77
C LEU A 250 -17.46 12.03 -20.43
N VAL A 251 -17.67 11.15 -21.42
CA VAL A 251 -18.23 9.80 -21.19
C VAL A 251 -17.31 9.00 -20.28
N PHE A 252 -16.01 8.96 -20.60
CA PHE A 252 -15.04 8.23 -19.79
C PHE A 252 -14.75 8.92 -18.45
N PHE A 253 -14.93 10.24 -18.33
CA PHE A 253 -14.92 10.92 -17.03
C PHE A 253 -16.08 10.43 -16.14
N GLY A 254 -17.29 10.32 -16.69
CA GLY A 254 -18.44 9.74 -15.98
C GLY A 254 -18.21 8.29 -15.56
N TRP A 255 -17.66 7.47 -16.46
CA TRP A 255 -17.21 6.11 -16.15
C TRP A 255 -16.19 6.10 -14.99
N GLY A 256 -15.13 6.89 -15.07
CA GLY A 256 -14.06 6.93 -14.07
C GLY A 256 -14.51 7.47 -12.72
N LEU A 257 -15.48 8.39 -12.69
CA LEU A 257 -16.11 8.85 -11.45
C LEU A 257 -16.87 7.70 -10.76
N LEU A 258 -17.62 6.89 -11.52
CA LEU A 258 -18.26 5.69 -10.96
C LEU A 258 -17.24 4.66 -10.50
N VAL A 259 -16.14 4.45 -11.23
CA VAL A 259 -15.02 3.60 -10.79
C VAL A 259 -14.51 4.06 -9.43
N ALA A 260 -14.18 5.35 -9.27
CA ALA A 260 -13.63 5.91 -8.05
C ALA A 260 -14.61 5.84 -6.86
N ILE A 261 -15.89 6.16 -7.08
CA ILE A 261 -16.91 6.12 -6.03
C ILE A 261 -17.12 4.68 -5.55
N PHE A 262 -17.27 3.75 -6.49
CA PHE A 262 -17.57 2.37 -6.16
C PHE A 262 -16.35 1.62 -5.60
N SER A 263 -15.13 1.94 -6.05
CA SER A 263 -13.91 1.32 -5.53
C SER A 263 -13.63 1.70 -4.07
N VAL A 264 -13.83 2.98 -3.72
CA VAL A 264 -13.47 3.51 -2.39
C VAL A 264 -14.60 3.35 -1.38
N PHE A 265 -15.83 3.67 -1.76
CA PHE A 265 -16.94 3.74 -0.81
C PHE A 265 -17.83 2.51 -0.81
N VAL A 266 -18.10 1.92 -1.97
CA VAL A 266 -19.09 0.84 -2.10
C VAL A 266 -18.46 -0.53 -1.88
N ALA A 267 -17.32 -0.79 -2.51
CA ALA A 267 -16.67 -2.10 -2.48
C ALA A 267 -16.35 -2.57 -1.05
N PRO A 268 -15.72 -1.77 -0.16
CA PRO A 268 -15.42 -2.22 1.20
C PRO A 268 -16.69 -2.46 2.04
N ARG A 269 -17.76 -1.67 1.81
CA ARG A 269 -19.05 -1.84 2.50
C ARG A 269 -19.76 -3.13 2.08
N MET A 270 -19.75 -3.44 0.79
CA MET A 270 -20.31 -4.68 0.27
C MET A 270 -19.53 -5.89 0.78
N GLN A 271 -18.20 -5.80 0.76
CA GLN A 271 -17.31 -6.84 1.29
C GLN A 271 -17.59 -7.10 2.77
N GLY A 272 -17.67 -6.05 3.60
CA GLY A 272 -17.94 -6.21 5.04
C GLY A 272 -19.32 -6.81 5.35
N ARG A 273 -20.30 -6.65 4.46
CA ARG A 273 -21.67 -7.17 4.65
C ARG A 273 -21.89 -8.57 4.08
N PHE A 274 -21.26 -8.89 2.95
CA PHE A 274 -21.56 -10.11 2.18
C PHE A 274 -20.34 -11.01 1.95
N GLY A 275 -19.14 -10.60 2.35
CA GLY A 275 -17.88 -11.29 2.04
C GLY A 275 -17.34 -10.97 0.64
N THR A 276 -16.08 -11.30 0.37
CA THR A 276 -15.43 -10.96 -0.91
C THR A 276 -15.93 -11.84 -2.05
N ALA A 277 -16.03 -13.16 -1.84
CA ALA A 277 -16.38 -14.09 -2.92
C ALA A 277 -17.80 -13.89 -3.50
N PRO A 278 -18.88 -13.79 -2.69
CA PRO A 278 -20.24 -13.58 -3.22
C PRO A 278 -20.38 -12.26 -3.98
N VAL A 279 -19.72 -11.20 -3.49
CA VAL A 279 -19.71 -9.89 -4.15
C VAL A 279 -18.98 -9.97 -5.49
N LEU A 280 -17.82 -10.63 -5.56
CA LEU A 280 -17.10 -10.80 -6.82
C LEU A 280 -17.91 -11.59 -7.85
N TYR A 281 -18.61 -12.66 -7.46
CA TYR A 281 -19.46 -13.42 -8.40
C TYR A 281 -20.60 -12.58 -8.96
N ALA A 282 -21.36 -11.91 -8.09
CA ALA A 282 -22.46 -11.05 -8.52
C ALA A 282 -21.96 -9.91 -9.42
N ASN A 283 -20.82 -9.31 -9.06
CA ASN A 283 -20.22 -8.21 -9.80
C ASN A 283 -19.71 -8.63 -11.18
N LEU A 284 -19.00 -9.75 -11.28
CA LEU A 284 -18.53 -10.28 -12.57
C LEU A 284 -19.70 -10.70 -13.46
N ALA A 285 -20.75 -11.31 -12.90
CA ALA A 285 -21.96 -11.65 -13.66
C ALA A 285 -22.65 -10.40 -14.20
N ALA A 286 -22.83 -9.38 -13.36
CA ALA A 286 -23.42 -8.10 -13.78
C ALA A 286 -22.57 -7.40 -14.86
N LEU A 287 -21.24 -7.37 -14.70
CA LEU A 287 -20.35 -6.78 -15.69
C LEU A 287 -20.36 -7.56 -17.02
N SER A 288 -20.45 -8.90 -16.98
CA SER A 288 -20.62 -9.73 -18.18
C SER A 288 -21.91 -9.38 -18.92
N VAL A 289 -23.01 -9.15 -18.19
CA VAL A 289 -24.28 -8.70 -18.78
C VAL A 289 -24.12 -7.32 -19.40
N VAL A 290 -23.44 -6.38 -18.74
CA VAL A 290 -23.18 -5.04 -19.30
C VAL A 290 -22.42 -5.12 -20.62
N LEU A 291 -21.39 -5.97 -20.72
CA LEU A 291 -20.68 -6.16 -21.99
C LEU A 291 -21.56 -6.80 -23.07
N ALA A 292 -22.42 -7.76 -22.70
CA ALA A 292 -23.39 -8.34 -23.64
C ALA A 292 -24.42 -7.29 -24.12
N VAL A 293 -24.84 -6.36 -23.25
CA VAL A 293 -25.69 -5.22 -23.62
C VAL A 293 -24.98 -4.29 -24.60
N ILE A 294 -23.69 -4.00 -24.39
CA ILE A 294 -22.88 -3.23 -25.35
C ILE A 294 -22.81 -3.98 -26.70
N ALA A 295 -22.63 -5.30 -26.67
CA ALA A 295 -22.55 -6.10 -27.89
C ALA A 295 -23.85 -6.06 -28.70
N VAL A 296 -24.99 -6.34 -28.05
CA VAL A 296 -26.32 -6.33 -28.70
C VAL A 296 -26.73 -4.92 -29.15
N GLY A 297 -26.37 -3.92 -28.36
CA GLY A 297 -26.69 -2.51 -28.61
C GLY A 297 -25.63 -1.73 -29.38
N VAL A 298 -24.68 -2.41 -30.05
CA VAL A 298 -23.50 -1.75 -30.63
C VAL A 298 -23.85 -0.69 -31.68
N ASP A 299 -24.96 -0.89 -32.41
CA ASP A 299 -25.47 0.04 -33.42
C ASP A 299 -26.24 1.24 -32.81
N THR A 300 -26.41 1.27 -31.49
CA THR A 300 -27.13 2.33 -30.78
C THR A 300 -26.18 3.07 -29.84
N PRO A 301 -25.60 4.22 -30.27
CA PRO A 301 -24.59 4.94 -29.50
C PRO A 301 -25.01 5.26 -28.06
N SER A 302 -26.27 5.61 -27.81
CA SER A 302 -26.78 5.90 -26.48
C SER A 302 -26.74 4.69 -25.53
N VAL A 303 -26.97 3.48 -26.06
CA VAL A 303 -26.88 2.22 -25.29
C VAL A 303 -25.42 1.97 -24.92
N VAL A 304 -24.50 2.09 -25.88
CA VAL A 304 -23.07 1.93 -25.64
C VAL A 304 -22.57 2.93 -24.60
N ILE A 305 -22.89 4.22 -24.74
CA ILE A 305 -22.49 5.28 -23.81
C ILE A 305 -22.98 4.97 -22.39
N THR A 306 -24.27 4.64 -22.25
CA THR A 306 -24.89 4.38 -20.94
C THR A 306 -24.27 3.15 -20.29
N ALA A 307 -24.15 2.05 -21.05
CA ALA A 307 -23.57 0.81 -20.56
C ALA A 307 -22.09 0.97 -20.18
N VAL A 308 -21.33 1.78 -20.94
CA VAL A 308 -19.94 2.11 -20.63
C VAL A 308 -19.82 2.90 -19.34
N VAL A 309 -20.63 3.94 -19.13
CA VAL A 309 -20.62 4.67 -17.87
C VAL A 309 -20.96 3.74 -16.71
N VAL A 310 -22.05 2.98 -16.82
CA VAL A 310 -22.52 2.03 -15.80
C VAL A 310 -21.48 0.96 -15.48
N SER A 311 -20.70 0.49 -16.47
CA SER A 311 -19.64 -0.50 -16.25
C SER A 311 -18.59 -0.02 -15.23
N GLY A 312 -18.41 1.31 -15.10
CA GLY A 312 -17.50 1.93 -14.15
C GLY A 312 -17.78 1.52 -12.71
N ALA A 313 -19.05 1.42 -12.32
CA ALA A 313 -19.43 0.97 -10.97
C ALA A 313 -18.91 -0.45 -10.68
N PHE A 314 -19.15 -1.39 -11.62
CA PHE A 314 -18.73 -2.78 -11.47
C PHE A 314 -17.21 -2.97 -11.57
N ILE A 315 -16.55 -2.19 -12.44
CA ILE A 315 -15.09 -2.16 -12.57
C ILE A 315 -14.45 -1.65 -11.27
N GLY A 316 -15.02 -0.60 -10.66
CA GLY A 316 -14.58 -0.07 -9.37
C GLY A 316 -14.61 -1.13 -8.26
N ILE A 317 -15.76 -1.83 -8.11
CA ILE A 317 -15.88 -2.95 -7.17
C ILE A 317 -14.84 -4.03 -7.47
N ASN A 318 -14.72 -4.45 -8.73
CA ASN A 318 -13.87 -5.56 -9.09
C ASN A 318 -12.39 -5.29 -8.82
N ASN A 319 -11.91 -4.09 -9.17
CA ASN A 319 -10.50 -3.73 -9.00
C ASN A 319 -10.09 -3.70 -7.53
N THR A 320 -10.93 -3.14 -6.65
CA THR A 320 -10.66 -3.12 -5.20
C THR A 320 -10.64 -4.54 -4.64
N LEU A 321 -11.73 -5.29 -4.83
CA LEU A 321 -11.90 -6.58 -4.17
C LEU A 321 -10.96 -7.65 -4.71
N THR A 322 -10.69 -7.68 -6.02
CA THR A 322 -9.76 -8.65 -6.60
C THR A 322 -8.34 -8.41 -6.08
N THR A 323 -7.91 -7.15 -6.01
CA THR A 323 -6.57 -6.80 -5.52
C THR A 323 -6.42 -7.16 -4.04
N GLN A 324 -7.43 -6.87 -3.22
CA GLN A 324 -7.45 -7.28 -1.81
C GLN A 324 -7.44 -8.81 -1.66
N ALA A 325 -8.29 -9.52 -2.39
CA ALA A 325 -8.37 -10.98 -2.37
C ALA A 325 -7.02 -11.63 -2.72
N VAL A 326 -6.32 -11.13 -3.75
CA VAL A 326 -4.98 -11.61 -4.12
C VAL A 326 -3.99 -11.46 -2.97
N MET A 327 -3.99 -10.30 -2.30
CA MET A 327 -3.09 -10.05 -1.18
C MET A 327 -3.42 -10.95 0.02
N LEU A 328 -4.68 -11.34 0.21
CA LEU A 328 -5.10 -12.24 1.29
C LEU A 328 -4.74 -13.71 1.03
N VAL A 329 -4.82 -14.19 -0.22
CA VAL A 329 -4.58 -15.61 -0.56
C VAL A 329 -3.14 -15.93 -0.95
N SER A 330 -2.27 -14.93 -1.01
CA SER A 330 -0.88 -15.08 -1.46
C SER A 330 0.04 -15.41 -0.28
N PRO A 331 0.78 -16.53 -0.30
CA PRO A 331 1.70 -16.94 0.76
C PRO A 331 3.11 -16.37 0.58
N VAL A 332 3.26 -15.36 -0.27
CA VAL A 332 4.56 -14.72 -0.53
C VAL A 332 4.46 -13.25 -0.17
N GLU A 333 5.62 -12.64 0.05
CA GLU A 333 5.76 -11.20 0.28
C GLU A 333 4.89 -10.40 -0.71
N ARG A 334 4.16 -9.40 -0.18
CA ARG A 334 3.20 -8.60 -0.97
C ARG A 334 3.80 -8.00 -2.24
N PRO A 335 5.04 -7.48 -2.28
CA PRO A 335 5.65 -6.99 -3.53
C PRO A 335 5.81 -8.07 -4.60
N VAL A 336 6.16 -9.30 -4.20
CA VAL A 336 6.29 -10.46 -5.10
C VAL A 336 4.91 -10.88 -5.60
N ALA A 337 3.92 -10.96 -4.70
CA ALA A 337 2.53 -11.26 -5.02
C ALA A 337 1.95 -10.25 -6.03
N SER A 338 2.14 -8.96 -5.75
CA SER A 338 1.68 -7.85 -6.58
C SER A 338 2.33 -7.86 -7.96
N SER A 339 3.64 -8.12 -8.04
CA SER A 339 4.35 -8.23 -9.32
C SER A 339 3.87 -9.43 -10.16
N ALA A 340 3.69 -10.58 -9.52
CA ALA A 340 3.20 -11.81 -10.16
C ALA A 340 1.76 -11.65 -10.66
N TYR A 341 0.88 -11.14 -9.80
CA TYR A 341 -0.50 -10.83 -10.12
C TYR A 341 -0.60 -9.79 -11.24
N GLY A 342 0.14 -8.68 -11.10
CA GLY A 342 0.20 -7.59 -12.08
C GLY A 342 0.64 -8.08 -13.45
N PHE A 343 1.68 -8.93 -13.52
CA PHE A 343 2.12 -9.56 -14.78
C PHE A 343 0.98 -10.31 -15.48
N VAL A 344 0.31 -11.21 -14.78
CA VAL A 344 -0.78 -12.02 -15.37
C VAL A 344 -1.97 -11.13 -15.76
N ARG A 345 -2.34 -10.18 -14.88
CA ARG A 345 -3.44 -9.23 -15.08
C ARG A 345 -3.24 -8.36 -16.33
N PHE A 346 -2.06 -7.76 -16.47
CA PHE A 346 -1.75 -6.84 -17.56
C PHE A 346 -1.51 -7.56 -18.90
N ILE A 347 -1.11 -8.84 -18.90
CA ILE A 347 -1.09 -9.63 -20.13
C ILE A 347 -2.49 -9.73 -20.73
N GLY A 348 -3.50 -10.04 -19.91
CA GLY A 348 -4.90 -10.09 -20.36
C GLY A 348 -5.35 -8.75 -20.95
N GLY A 349 -5.07 -7.67 -20.23
CA GLY A 349 -5.41 -6.32 -20.67
C GLY A 349 -4.67 -5.84 -21.91
N GLY A 350 -3.42 -6.27 -22.09
CA GLY A 350 -2.62 -5.90 -23.26
C GLY A 350 -3.06 -6.62 -24.53
N LEU A 351 -3.35 -7.93 -24.46
CA LEU A 351 -3.75 -8.70 -25.64
C LEU A 351 -5.18 -8.39 -26.12
N ALA A 352 -6.08 -8.05 -25.19
CA ALA A 352 -7.49 -7.85 -25.48
C ALA A 352 -7.78 -6.80 -26.57
N PRO A 353 -7.29 -5.54 -26.49
CA PRO A 353 -7.63 -4.50 -27.47
C PRO A 353 -7.22 -4.85 -28.91
N TYR A 354 -6.06 -5.49 -29.08
CA TYR A 354 -5.60 -5.92 -30.40
C TYR A 354 -6.42 -7.10 -30.93
N ALA A 355 -6.69 -8.10 -30.08
CA ALA A 355 -7.55 -9.22 -30.44
C ALA A 355 -8.98 -8.75 -30.78
N ALA A 356 -9.53 -7.83 -29.99
CA ALA A 356 -10.81 -7.17 -30.23
C ALA A 356 -10.82 -6.44 -31.58
N GLY A 357 -9.79 -5.64 -31.88
CA GLY A 357 -9.67 -4.98 -33.18
C GLY A 357 -9.64 -5.98 -34.33
N LYS A 358 -8.88 -7.08 -34.21
CA LYS A 358 -8.83 -8.12 -35.25
C LYS A 358 -10.17 -8.84 -35.45
N LEU A 359 -10.89 -9.12 -34.36
CA LEU A 359 -12.23 -9.72 -34.41
C LEU A 359 -13.21 -8.78 -35.10
N ALA A 360 -13.17 -7.49 -34.78
CA ALA A 360 -14.05 -6.51 -35.41
C ALA A 360 -13.72 -6.27 -36.88
N ASP A 361 -12.44 -6.29 -37.26
CA ASP A 361 -12.01 -6.18 -38.66
C ASP A 361 -12.52 -7.36 -39.52
N HIS A 362 -12.67 -8.56 -38.92
CA HIS A 362 -13.11 -9.78 -39.64
C HIS A 362 -14.62 -10.02 -39.61
N TYR A 363 -15.27 -9.66 -38.50
CA TYR A 363 -16.69 -9.92 -38.27
C TYR A 363 -17.46 -8.60 -38.23
N ASP A 364 -17.69 -8.05 -37.03
CA ASP A 364 -18.38 -6.79 -36.80
C ASP A 364 -18.02 -6.22 -35.41
N LEU A 365 -18.52 -5.02 -35.10
CA LEU A 365 -18.20 -4.30 -33.87
C LEU A 365 -18.76 -4.98 -32.59
N SER A 366 -19.76 -5.86 -32.68
CA SER A 366 -20.38 -6.54 -31.53
C SER A 366 -19.56 -7.72 -31.01
N VAL A 367 -18.92 -8.48 -31.91
CA VAL A 367 -18.20 -9.73 -31.59
C VAL A 367 -17.14 -9.55 -30.49
N PRO A 368 -16.30 -8.48 -30.50
CA PRO A 368 -15.35 -8.27 -29.42
C PRO A 368 -16.01 -8.16 -28.05
N PHE A 369 -17.15 -7.48 -27.94
CA PHE A 369 -17.86 -7.32 -26.67
C PHE A 369 -18.49 -8.64 -26.19
N PHE A 370 -18.98 -9.48 -27.10
CA PHE A 370 -19.42 -10.84 -26.77
C PHE A 370 -18.26 -11.72 -26.26
N VAL A 371 -17.10 -11.65 -26.92
CA VAL A 371 -15.89 -12.36 -26.46
C VAL A 371 -15.44 -11.84 -25.10
N GLY A 372 -15.49 -10.51 -24.88
CA GLY A 372 -15.23 -9.89 -23.59
C GLY A 372 -16.18 -10.36 -22.50
N ALA A 373 -17.49 -10.41 -22.78
CA ALA A 373 -18.50 -10.95 -21.86
C ALA A 373 -18.22 -12.42 -21.54
N GLY A 374 -17.93 -13.24 -22.56
CA GLY A 374 -17.56 -14.65 -22.39
C GLY A 374 -16.30 -14.85 -21.55
N ALA A 375 -15.28 -13.99 -21.71
CA ALA A 375 -14.09 -14.01 -20.88
C ALA A 375 -14.41 -13.70 -19.42
N ILE A 376 -15.25 -12.69 -19.13
CA ILE A 376 -15.70 -12.37 -17.77
C ILE A 376 -16.52 -13.51 -17.17
N ALA A 377 -17.41 -14.13 -17.94
CA ALA A 377 -18.16 -15.30 -17.50
C ALA A 377 -17.23 -16.49 -17.19
N LEU A 378 -16.18 -16.70 -17.98
CA LEU A 378 -15.15 -17.69 -17.68
C LEU A 378 -14.36 -17.35 -16.42
N ALA A 379 -14.16 -16.06 -16.11
CA ALA A 379 -13.52 -15.62 -14.88
C ALA A 379 -14.30 -16.08 -13.63
N ILE A 380 -15.64 -16.12 -13.70
CA ILE A 380 -16.51 -16.65 -12.64
C ILE A 380 -16.23 -18.13 -12.41
N ILE A 381 -16.10 -18.91 -13.48
CA ILE A 381 -15.79 -20.36 -13.41
C ILE A 381 -14.41 -20.56 -12.78
N VAL A 382 -13.40 -19.79 -13.22
CA VAL A 382 -12.05 -19.85 -12.65
C VAL A 382 -12.07 -19.49 -11.16
N LEU A 383 -12.76 -18.41 -10.79
CA LEU A 383 -12.90 -17.97 -9.39
C LEU A 383 -13.59 -19.04 -8.53
N ALA A 384 -14.58 -19.74 -9.09
CA ALA A 384 -15.25 -20.87 -8.43
C ALA A 384 -14.27 -22.00 -8.05
N THR A 385 -13.24 -22.27 -8.86
CA THR A 385 -12.21 -23.27 -8.52
C THR A 385 -11.33 -22.88 -7.33
N GLY A 386 -11.30 -21.59 -6.97
CA GLY A 386 -10.55 -21.02 -5.84
C GLY A 386 -11.43 -20.55 -4.68
N HIS A 387 -12.73 -20.78 -4.73
CA HIS A 387 -13.69 -20.26 -3.74
C HIS A 387 -13.33 -20.63 -2.31
N GLN A 388 -12.97 -21.90 -2.08
CA GLN A 388 -12.59 -22.40 -0.76
C GLN A 388 -11.31 -21.75 -0.23
N LEU A 389 -10.36 -21.41 -1.10
CA LEU A 389 -9.12 -20.72 -0.72
C LEU A 389 -9.42 -19.30 -0.27
N LEU A 390 -10.31 -18.60 -0.97
CA LEU A 390 -10.72 -17.25 -0.61
C LEU A 390 -11.54 -17.25 0.69
N ALA A 391 -12.51 -18.16 0.82
CA ALA A 391 -13.32 -18.29 2.03
C ALA A 391 -12.48 -18.65 3.26
N ALA A 392 -11.48 -19.53 3.11
CA ALA A 392 -10.56 -19.87 4.19
C ALA A 392 -9.61 -18.72 4.55
N ALA A 393 -9.14 -17.94 3.58
CA ALA A 393 -8.36 -16.73 3.85
C ALA A 393 -9.16 -15.65 4.60
N GLU A 394 -10.45 -15.49 4.26
CA GLU A 394 -11.35 -14.55 4.93
C GLU A 394 -11.78 -14.99 6.33
N SER A 395 -11.99 -16.29 6.56
CA SER A 395 -12.36 -16.83 7.87
C SER A 395 -11.17 -16.98 8.83
N GLY A 396 -9.96 -16.63 8.37
CA GLY A 396 -8.70 -16.86 9.10
C GLY A 396 -8.27 -18.33 9.17
N GLN A 397 -8.98 -19.25 8.49
CA GLN A 397 -8.68 -20.69 8.49
C GLN A 397 -7.59 -21.10 7.48
N SER A 398 -7.22 -20.22 6.54
CA SER A 398 -5.96 -20.28 5.77
C SER A 398 -4.79 -19.58 6.45
N ALA A 399 -4.86 -19.37 7.77
CA ALA A 399 -3.72 -19.78 8.59
C ALA A 399 -3.75 -21.33 8.71
N GLY A 400 -3.69 -22.12 7.64
CA GLY A 400 -2.43 -22.35 6.93
C GLY A 400 -1.30 -21.97 7.86
N GLU A 401 -0.90 -22.89 8.76
CA GLU A 401 0.27 -22.80 9.66
C GLU A 401 1.00 -21.48 9.44
N PRO A 402 0.91 -20.49 10.37
CA PRO A 402 1.48 -19.17 10.14
C PRO A 402 2.81 -19.40 9.49
N ILE A 403 2.99 -18.92 8.25
CA ILE A 403 4.16 -19.24 7.44
C ILE A 403 5.31 -19.05 8.38
N THR A 404 5.87 -20.19 8.77
CA THR A 404 7.08 -20.22 9.52
C THR A 404 8.07 -19.71 8.48
N SER A 405 8.31 -18.39 8.50
CA SER A 405 9.67 -17.97 8.75
C SER A 405 10.23 -18.99 9.71
N THR A 406 11.38 -19.57 9.40
CA THR A 406 11.97 -20.64 10.19
C THR A 406 12.40 -20.16 11.60
N GLU A 407 11.74 -19.13 12.10
CA GLU A 407 11.78 -18.47 13.38
C GLU A 407 10.32 -18.45 13.87
N GLU A 408 10.06 -19.20 14.95
CA GLU A 408 8.87 -19.13 15.79
C GLU A 408 8.41 -17.66 15.99
N PRO A 409 7.13 -17.37 16.28
CA PRO A 409 6.76 -16.04 16.74
C PRO A 409 7.70 -15.70 17.90
N VAL A 410 8.63 -14.77 17.67
CA VAL A 410 9.67 -14.43 18.65
C VAL A 410 8.92 -13.85 19.83
N GLU A 411 8.64 -14.69 20.82
CA GLU A 411 8.14 -14.23 22.10
C GLU A 411 9.08 -13.12 22.54
N PRO A 412 8.57 -11.97 23.00
CA PRO A 412 9.42 -10.86 23.36
C PRO A 412 10.50 -11.35 24.32
N THR A 413 11.75 -11.32 23.86
CA THR A 413 12.83 -11.99 24.57
C THR A 413 13.55 -10.96 25.43
N LEU A 414 13.67 -11.27 26.71
CA LEU A 414 14.49 -10.51 27.66
C LEU A 414 15.91 -11.05 27.65
N VAL A 415 16.85 -10.29 27.11
CA VAL A 415 18.28 -10.61 27.13
C VAL A 415 18.95 -9.78 28.22
N ARG A 416 19.56 -10.46 29.20
CA ARG A 416 20.31 -9.80 30.27
C ARG A 416 21.76 -9.55 29.81
N LEU A 417 22.27 -8.35 30.07
CA LEU A 417 23.64 -7.97 29.67
C LEU A 417 24.72 -8.37 30.69
N ASP A 418 24.37 -8.47 31.97
CA ASP A 418 25.32 -8.66 33.07
C ASP A 418 24.95 -9.83 34.00
N ALA A 419 25.91 -10.33 34.78
CA ALA A 419 25.69 -11.37 35.77
C ALA A 419 24.79 -10.88 36.92
N THR A 420 23.92 -11.76 37.43
CA THR A 420 22.92 -11.45 38.46
C THR A 420 23.58 -10.87 39.72
N PRO A 421 23.27 -9.63 40.14
CA PRO A 421 23.67 -9.14 41.46
C PRO A 421 23.05 -10.03 42.55
N GLY A 422 23.76 -10.24 43.66
CA GLY A 422 23.25 -11.03 44.78
C GLY A 422 21.89 -10.50 45.28
N ARG A 423 20.87 -11.37 45.29
CA ARG A 423 19.51 -11.05 45.74
C ARG A 423 19.48 -10.73 47.24
N GLN A 424 19.62 -9.46 47.60
CA GLN A 424 19.37 -9.00 48.98
C GLN A 424 18.20 -8.02 49.10
N HIS A 425 17.78 -7.34 48.02
CA HIS A 425 16.70 -6.33 48.05
C HIS A 425 15.81 -6.40 46.80
N ARG A 426 14.52 -6.06 46.95
CA ARG A 426 13.52 -6.02 45.85
C ARG A 426 13.88 -4.90 44.85
N PRO A 427 14.07 -5.20 43.56
CA PRO A 427 14.51 -4.19 42.59
C PRO A 427 13.38 -3.25 42.17
N VAL A 428 13.76 -2.08 41.67
CA VAL A 428 12.89 -1.19 40.88
C VAL A 428 13.18 -1.46 39.41
N VAL A 429 12.16 -1.87 38.66
CA VAL A 429 12.27 -2.16 37.22
C VAL A 429 11.88 -0.92 36.45
N ILE A 430 12.71 -0.45 35.52
CA ILE A 430 12.41 0.74 34.70
C ILE A 430 12.40 0.36 33.23
N ALA A 431 11.32 0.67 32.53
CA ALA A 431 11.22 0.48 31.09
C ALA A 431 11.49 1.79 30.33
N ILE A 432 12.42 1.75 29.38
CA ILE A 432 12.80 2.88 28.54
C ILE A 432 12.56 2.52 27.08
N ALA A 433 11.76 3.32 26.36
CA ALA A 433 11.39 3.06 24.96
C ALA A 433 12.21 3.85 23.91
N ALA A 434 12.85 4.97 24.28
CA ALA A 434 13.59 5.81 23.32
C ALA A 434 14.80 6.52 23.96
N ALA A 435 15.82 6.83 23.15
CA ALA A 435 17.08 7.43 23.58
C ALA A 435 17.01 8.92 23.94
N GLU A 436 16.04 9.67 23.40
CA GLU A 436 15.94 11.13 23.60
C GLU A 436 15.48 11.49 25.03
N ASP A 437 14.58 10.69 25.64
CA ASP A 437 14.07 10.90 27.01
C ASP A 437 14.77 10.03 28.08
N ALA A 438 15.73 9.17 27.67
CA ALA A 438 16.31 8.16 28.55
C ALA A 438 17.07 8.75 29.75
N ARG A 439 17.73 9.90 29.59
CA ARG A 439 18.56 10.50 30.66
C ARG A 439 17.74 11.00 31.84
N ASP A 440 16.65 11.72 31.57
CA ASP A 440 15.80 12.28 32.62
C ASP A 440 15.04 11.19 33.36
N LEU A 441 14.61 10.15 32.62
CA LEU A 441 13.97 8.97 33.19
C LEU A 441 14.93 8.17 34.07
N VAL A 442 16.18 7.97 33.63
CA VAL A 442 17.24 7.32 34.41
C VAL A 442 17.60 8.12 35.65
N ALA A 443 17.61 9.46 35.57
CA ALA A 443 17.83 10.32 36.73
C ALA A 443 16.68 10.24 37.76
N ALA A 444 15.42 10.28 37.30
CA ALA A 444 14.25 10.11 38.16
C ALA A 444 14.21 8.72 38.82
N ALA A 445 14.60 7.69 38.07
CA ALA A 445 14.76 6.34 38.59
C ALA A 445 15.85 6.24 39.68
N ALA A 446 16.97 6.92 39.52
CA ALA A 446 18.05 6.96 40.51
C ALA A 446 17.60 7.63 41.82
N GLU A 447 16.74 8.64 41.76
CA GLU A 447 16.12 9.25 42.95
C GLU A 447 15.19 8.24 43.65
N LEU A 448 14.30 7.61 42.89
CA LEU A 448 13.34 6.62 43.42
C LEU A 448 14.05 5.41 44.06
N ALA A 449 15.12 4.93 43.45
CA ALA A 449 15.95 3.85 43.98
C ALA A 449 16.69 4.25 45.27
N ARG A 450 17.22 5.48 45.35
CA ARG A 450 17.88 6.01 46.56
C ARG A 450 16.90 6.16 47.72
N MET A 451 15.70 6.71 47.47
CA MET A 451 14.66 6.84 48.49
C MET A 451 14.24 5.49 49.07
N THR A 452 14.31 4.44 48.27
CA THR A 452 13.82 3.11 48.63
C THR A 452 14.94 2.13 49.03
N GLY A 453 16.21 2.52 48.89
CA GLY A 453 17.36 1.62 49.10
C GLY A 453 17.35 0.39 48.18
N SER A 454 16.76 0.51 46.98
CA SER A 454 16.51 -0.62 46.09
C SER A 454 17.47 -0.64 44.90
N PRO A 455 17.95 -1.81 44.46
CA PRO A 455 18.72 -1.92 43.22
C PRO A 455 17.83 -1.63 42.01
N ILE A 456 18.45 -1.21 40.91
CA ILE A 456 17.79 -0.83 39.67
C ILE A 456 17.96 -1.92 38.62
N GLU A 457 16.87 -2.35 37.99
CA GLU A 457 16.92 -3.12 36.74
C GLU A 457 16.40 -2.25 35.59
N LEU A 458 17.30 -1.87 34.68
CA LEU A 458 16.99 -1.05 33.52
C LEU A 458 16.62 -1.96 32.34
N VAL A 459 15.39 -1.87 31.87
CA VAL A 459 14.87 -2.59 30.71
C VAL A 459 14.74 -1.60 29.55
N HIS A 460 15.62 -1.70 28.56
CA HIS A 460 15.45 -0.94 27.32
C HIS A 460 14.53 -1.74 26.39
N VAL A 461 13.35 -1.21 26.12
CA VAL A 461 12.33 -1.80 25.27
C VAL A 461 12.60 -1.37 23.84
N HIS A 462 12.99 -2.31 23.00
CA HIS A 462 13.14 -2.10 21.57
C HIS A 462 11.84 -2.50 20.87
N GLU A 463 11.07 -1.50 20.45
CA GLU A 463 9.89 -1.71 19.62
C GLU A 463 10.29 -1.62 18.15
N THR A 464 10.29 -2.75 17.46
CA THR A 464 10.45 -2.75 16.02
C THR A 464 9.11 -2.36 15.42
N THR A 465 8.97 -1.12 14.95
CA THR A 465 7.84 -0.77 14.08
C THR A 465 8.00 -1.60 12.82
N ILE A 466 6.99 -2.40 12.46
CA ILE A 466 6.99 -3.17 11.22
C ILE A 466 6.91 -2.18 10.05
N VAL A 467 8.06 -1.67 9.61
CA VAL A 467 8.23 -0.94 8.37
C VAL A 467 8.55 -2.00 7.32
N GLU A 468 7.52 -2.51 6.65
CA GLU A 468 7.60 -3.65 5.72
C GLU A 468 8.32 -4.87 6.32
N GLU A 469 7.62 -5.71 7.09
CA GLU A 469 7.81 -7.17 7.25
C GLU A 469 9.24 -7.75 7.36
N PHE A 470 10.26 -6.98 7.74
CA PHE A 470 11.59 -7.48 8.04
C PHE A 470 11.85 -7.37 9.55
N ALA A 471 11.89 -8.52 10.22
CA ALA A 471 12.69 -8.65 11.43
C ALA A 471 14.13 -8.22 11.05
N ILE A 472 14.59 -7.13 11.64
CA ILE A 472 16.00 -6.76 11.58
C ILE A 472 16.77 -7.95 12.18
N ASP A 473 17.64 -8.58 11.38
CA ASP A 473 18.52 -9.68 11.81
C ASP A 473 19.05 -9.37 13.21
N ALA A 474 18.77 -10.24 14.18
CA ALA A 474 18.98 -10.01 15.61
C ALA A 474 20.47 -9.94 16.04
N ALA A 475 21.39 -9.71 15.12
CA ALA A 475 22.82 -9.91 15.29
C ALA A 475 23.67 -8.63 15.31
N ASP A 476 23.16 -7.45 14.94
CA ASP A 476 23.99 -6.22 14.85
C ASP A 476 23.48 -5.05 15.74
N TRP A 477 23.39 -5.31 17.06
CA TRP A 477 22.87 -4.37 18.08
C TRP A 477 23.96 -3.66 18.88
N GLY A 478 25.09 -3.32 18.24
CA GLY A 478 26.24 -2.71 18.93
C GLY A 478 25.88 -1.40 19.64
N TRP A 479 24.99 -0.61 19.05
CA TRP A 479 24.65 0.72 19.56
C TRP A 479 23.69 0.69 20.77
N GLU A 480 22.63 -0.15 20.79
CA GLU A 480 21.72 -0.23 21.95
C GLU A 480 22.44 -0.81 23.16
N ARG A 481 23.28 -1.84 22.96
CA ARG A 481 24.12 -2.38 24.04
C ARG A 481 25.03 -1.31 24.62
N GLN A 482 25.61 -0.47 23.76
CA GLN A 482 26.46 0.64 24.19
C GLN A 482 25.66 1.76 24.87
N ALA A 483 24.42 2.04 24.43
CA ALA A 483 23.52 2.99 25.08
C ALA A 483 23.08 2.50 26.47
N LEU A 484 22.67 1.24 26.59
CA LEU A 484 22.27 0.65 27.87
C LEU A 484 23.45 0.59 28.84
N ARG A 485 24.65 0.19 28.38
CA ARG A 485 25.88 0.24 29.19
C ARG A 485 26.19 1.64 29.70
N ARG A 486 26.08 2.67 28.85
CA ARG A 486 26.31 4.07 29.28
C ARG A 486 25.37 4.49 30.42
N HIS A 487 24.11 4.06 30.41
CA HIS A 487 23.18 4.38 31.49
C HIS A 487 23.49 3.60 32.78
N ILE A 488 23.90 2.34 32.67
CA ILE A 488 24.30 1.52 33.82
C ILE A 488 25.58 2.08 34.46
N ASP A 489 26.58 2.44 33.66
CA ASP A 489 27.82 3.05 34.12
C ASP A 489 27.54 4.37 34.85
N TRP A 490 26.63 5.19 34.30
CA TRP A 490 26.20 6.43 34.93
C TRP A 490 25.51 6.19 36.28
N LEU A 491 24.57 5.24 36.37
CA LEU A 491 23.90 4.89 37.63
C LEU A 491 24.88 4.38 38.69
N THR A 492 25.85 3.57 38.28
CA THR A 492 26.88 3.02 39.16
C THR A 492 27.80 4.12 39.69
N GLN A 493 28.21 5.07 38.83
CA GLN A 493 29.00 6.24 39.25
C GLN A 493 28.25 7.12 40.25
N HIS A 494 26.92 7.15 40.19
CA HIS A 494 26.06 7.92 41.09
C HIS A 494 25.54 7.09 42.29
N GLY A 495 26.24 6.00 42.64
CA GLY A 495 26.01 5.23 43.86
C GLY A 495 24.80 4.30 43.83
N SER A 496 24.21 4.02 42.66
CA SER A 496 23.10 3.07 42.50
C SER A 496 23.60 1.74 41.93
N THR A 497 23.22 0.63 42.54
CA THR A 497 23.43 -0.70 41.95
C THR A 497 22.45 -0.91 40.79
N ALA A 498 22.96 -1.02 39.56
CA ALA A 498 22.15 -1.15 38.36
C ALA A 498 22.51 -2.40 37.53
N SER A 499 21.53 -2.99 36.86
CA SER A 499 21.75 -4.05 35.85
C SER A 499 20.88 -3.81 34.61
N GLY A 500 21.32 -4.33 33.46
CA GLY A 500 20.68 -4.10 32.17
C GLY A 500 19.96 -5.31 31.59
N LEU A 501 18.75 -5.08 31.10
CA LEU A 501 18.01 -6.00 30.24
C LEU A 501 17.59 -5.31 28.94
N LEU A 502 17.62 -6.06 27.86
CA LEU A 502 17.06 -5.67 26.57
C LEU A 502 15.78 -6.48 26.36
N LEU A 503 14.64 -5.79 26.24
CA LEU A 503 13.37 -6.41 25.85
C LEU A 503 13.16 -6.18 24.36
N HIS A 504 13.19 -7.26 23.59
CA HIS A 504 12.91 -7.20 22.16
C HIS A 504 11.42 -7.45 21.92
N SER A 505 10.71 -6.56 21.22
CA SER A 505 9.31 -6.79 20.80
C SER A 505 9.09 -6.41 19.34
N VAL A 506 8.33 -7.25 18.62
CA VAL A 506 7.96 -7.06 17.22
C VAL A 506 6.44 -6.89 17.13
N GLY A 507 5.97 -5.69 16.76
CA GLY A 507 4.57 -5.41 16.39
C GLY A 507 3.51 -5.46 17.51
N ASP A 508 3.65 -6.32 18.53
CA ASP A 508 2.68 -6.45 19.64
C ASP A 508 3.20 -5.72 20.91
N HIS A 509 2.70 -4.49 21.10
CA HIS A 509 3.03 -3.65 22.24
C HIS A 509 2.48 -4.24 23.55
N ALA A 510 1.33 -4.91 23.50
CA ALA A 510 0.75 -5.56 24.67
C ALA A 510 1.55 -6.81 25.10
N ALA A 511 2.14 -7.56 24.15
CA ALA A 511 3.03 -8.68 24.48
C ALA A 511 4.28 -8.22 25.22
N ALA A 512 4.90 -7.12 24.79
CA ALA A 512 6.03 -6.52 25.50
C ALA A 512 5.65 -6.16 26.95
N GLY A 513 4.47 -5.55 27.14
CA GLY A 513 3.95 -5.22 28.46
C GLY A 513 3.74 -6.45 29.35
N ARG A 514 3.17 -7.54 28.80
CA ARG A 514 3.00 -8.81 29.52
C ARG A 514 4.34 -9.44 29.92
N VAL A 515 5.35 -9.39 29.06
CA VAL A 515 6.69 -9.94 29.34
C VAL A 515 7.39 -9.13 30.42
N LEU A 516 7.31 -7.80 30.35
CA LEU A 516 7.83 -6.91 31.39
C LEU A 516 7.14 -7.16 32.74
N ALA A 517 5.81 -7.35 32.73
CA ALA A 517 5.05 -7.70 33.93
C ALA A 517 5.46 -9.06 34.51
N ARG A 518 5.61 -10.09 33.67
CA ARG A 518 6.10 -11.42 34.08
C ARG A 518 7.48 -11.31 34.73
N HIS A 519 8.38 -10.54 34.14
CA HIS A 519 9.72 -10.31 34.70
C HIS A 519 9.67 -9.60 36.05
N ALA A 520 8.93 -8.50 36.15
CA ALA A 520 8.74 -7.75 37.41
C ALA A 520 8.18 -8.66 38.52
N ASN A 521 7.22 -9.52 38.20
CA ASN A 521 6.66 -10.49 39.13
C ASN A 521 7.69 -11.56 39.56
N ASN A 522 8.53 -12.04 38.63
CA ASN A 522 9.55 -13.07 38.89
C ASN A 522 10.72 -12.56 39.75
N VAL A 523 11.07 -11.29 39.63
CA VAL A 523 12.11 -10.65 40.47
C VAL A 523 11.55 -10.07 41.77
N ASP A 524 10.24 -10.25 42.02
CA ASP A 524 9.51 -9.63 43.12
C ASP A 524 9.79 -8.11 43.22
N ALA A 525 9.66 -7.44 42.07
CA ALA A 525 9.93 -6.02 41.95
C ALA A 525 9.08 -5.21 42.95
N ARG A 526 9.69 -4.18 43.54
CA ARG A 526 8.98 -3.25 44.42
C ARG A 526 7.99 -2.40 43.63
N THR A 527 8.40 -1.96 42.44
CA THR A 527 7.64 -1.07 41.55
C THR A 527 8.18 -1.23 40.11
N VAL A 528 7.30 -1.06 39.12
CA VAL A 528 7.69 -0.85 37.73
C VAL A 528 7.49 0.62 37.37
N ALA A 529 8.54 1.27 36.88
CA ALA A 529 8.49 2.66 36.44
C ALA A 529 8.55 2.75 34.91
N ILE A 530 7.69 3.59 34.33
CA ILE A 530 7.65 3.85 32.89
C ILE A 530 7.70 5.36 32.61
N GLY A 531 8.36 5.74 31.51
CA GLY A 531 8.38 7.11 31.01
C GLY A 531 7.26 7.41 30.01
N ASN A 532 7.35 8.55 29.35
CA ASN A 532 6.46 8.90 28.25
C ASN A 532 6.64 7.93 27.07
N SER A 533 5.54 7.61 26.38
CA SER A 533 5.62 6.88 25.12
C SER A 533 6.14 7.79 23.99
N PRO A 534 7.04 7.30 23.12
CA PRO A 534 7.46 8.02 21.91
C PRO A 534 6.30 8.22 20.91
N HIS A 535 5.20 7.46 21.06
CA HIS A 535 4.00 7.55 20.23
C HIS A 535 2.93 8.49 20.81
N GLY A 536 3.25 9.21 21.89
CA GLY A 536 2.37 10.19 22.52
C GLY A 536 1.40 9.58 23.55
N ALA A 537 0.79 10.46 24.36
CA ALA A 537 -0.03 10.07 25.51
C ALA A 537 -1.30 9.28 25.13
N ALA A 538 -1.92 9.59 24.00
CA ALA A 538 -3.14 8.89 23.55
C ALA A 538 -2.90 7.40 23.24
N VAL A 539 -1.74 7.07 22.67
CA VAL A 539 -1.34 5.69 22.37
C VAL A 539 -0.82 4.98 23.62
N GLN A 540 -0.17 5.71 24.53
CA GLN A 540 0.37 5.16 25.76
C GLN A 540 -0.69 4.50 26.65
N PHE A 541 -1.94 4.99 26.64
CA PHE A 541 -3.04 4.49 27.46
C PHE A 541 -4.15 3.82 26.64
N ALA A 542 -3.97 3.61 25.33
CA ALA A 542 -4.96 2.92 24.52
C ALA A 542 -5.05 1.42 24.89
N GLU A 543 -6.22 0.84 24.67
CA GLU A 543 -6.43 -0.61 24.77
C GLU A 543 -5.49 -1.32 23.77
N GLY A 544 -4.69 -2.28 24.25
CA GLY A 544 -3.62 -2.92 23.46
C GLY A 544 -2.24 -2.26 23.54
N SER A 545 -2.07 -1.20 24.35
CA SER A 545 -0.75 -0.61 24.63
C SER A 545 0.09 -1.42 25.62
N LEU A 546 1.41 -1.17 25.62
CA LEU A 546 2.36 -1.74 26.58
C LEU A 546 1.97 -1.40 28.03
N THR A 547 1.67 -0.13 28.29
CA THR A 547 1.28 0.36 29.62
C THR A 547 0.02 -0.32 30.14
N HIS A 548 -1.00 -0.46 29.28
CA HIS A 548 -2.25 -1.12 29.64
C HIS A 548 -2.01 -2.60 30.00
N ALA A 549 -1.27 -3.32 29.17
CA ALA A 549 -0.94 -4.72 29.44
C ALA A 549 -0.08 -4.92 30.70
N LEU A 550 0.82 -3.97 30.97
CA LEU A 550 1.68 -3.96 32.15
C LEU A 550 0.86 -3.75 33.43
N ILE A 551 -0.03 -2.75 33.47
CA ILE A 551 -0.91 -2.48 34.63
C ILE A 551 -1.84 -3.67 34.89
N ALA A 552 -2.39 -4.27 33.83
CA ALA A 552 -3.27 -5.43 33.98
C ALA A 552 -2.58 -6.69 34.53
N SER A 553 -1.25 -6.80 34.38
CA SER A 553 -0.50 -8.06 34.64
C SER A 553 0.53 -7.98 35.77
N ALA A 554 0.96 -6.78 36.16
CA ALA A 554 1.95 -6.58 37.22
C ALA A 554 1.32 -6.75 38.61
N ARG A 555 2.01 -7.43 39.53
CA ARG A 555 1.60 -7.58 40.94
C ARG A 555 2.11 -6.45 41.84
N CYS A 556 2.97 -5.58 41.32
CA CYS A 556 3.52 -4.44 42.02
C CYS A 556 2.98 -3.14 41.41
N PRO A 557 3.04 -2.01 42.14
CA PRO A 557 2.63 -0.71 41.62
C PRO A 557 3.37 -0.37 40.32
N VAL A 558 2.62 0.15 39.34
CA VAL A 558 3.16 0.71 38.11
C VAL A 558 3.11 2.23 38.21
N VAL A 559 4.24 2.89 38.00
CA VAL A 559 4.40 4.33 38.22
C VAL A 559 4.83 5.01 36.93
N HIS A 560 4.20 6.14 36.64
CA HIS A 560 4.62 7.03 35.56
C HIS A 560 5.62 8.07 36.08
N LEU A 561 6.80 8.12 35.47
CA LEU A 561 7.84 9.10 35.78
C LEU A 561 7.80 10.23 34.75
N ARG A 562 7.56 11.45 35.23
CA ARG A 562 7.66 12.69 34.44
C ARG A 562 8.82 13.53 34.96
N PRO A 563 9.69 14.08 34.07
CA PRO A 563 10.80 14.93 34.49
C PRO A 563 10.33 16.08 35.40
N GLY A 564 10.97 16.25 36.56
CA GLY A 564 10.68 17.35 37.48
C GLY A 564 9.40 17.23 38.32
N THR A 565 8.72 16.08 38.32
CA THR A 565 7.51 15.86 39.13
C THR A 565 7.61 14.57 39.97
N THR A 566 6.81 14.47 41.04
CA THR A 566 6.73 13.26 41.86
C THR A 566 6.11 12.10 41.06
N ALA A 567 6.69 10.91 41.22
CA ALA A 567 6.16 9.64 40.74
C ALA A 567 4.64 9.53 40.95
N ARG A 568 3.88 9.28 39.87
CA ARG A 568 2.42 9.06 39.94
C ARG A 568 2.11 7.59 39.72
N GLU A 569 1.45 6.95 40.67
CA GLU A 569 0.93 5.59 40.51
C GLU A 569 -0.17 5.57 39.43
N LEU A 570 -0.15 4.56 38.56
CA LEU A 570 -1.13 4.35 37.51
C LEU A 570 -2.11 3.26 37.94
N THR A 571 -3.41 3.51 37.81
CA THR A 571 -4.46 2.55 38.17
C THR A 571 -5.31 2.17 36.96
N ALA A 572 -6.13 1.13 37.09
CA ALA A 572 -7.07 0.74 36.04
C ALA A 572 -8.11 1.85 35.72
N ASP A 573 -8.36 2.78 36.66
CA ASP A 573 -9.29 3.89 36.49
C ASP A 573 -8.73 5.03 35.63
N ASP A 574 -7.40 5.09 35.43
CA ASP A 574 -6.78 6.00 34.44
C ASP A 574 -7.23 5.66 33.00
N PHE A 575 -7.80 4.47 32.77
CA PHE A 575 -8.38 4.02 31.51
C PHE A 575 -9.88 4.35 31.42
N GLY A 576 -10.20 5.65 31.37
CA GLY A 576 -11.58 6.11 31.18
C GLY A 576 -11.83 7.58 31.50
N GLU A 577 -10.98 8.22 32.30
CA GLU A 577 -11.10 9.65 32.61
C GLU A 577 -10.65 10.59 31.47
N SER A 578 -10.16 10.06 30.34
CA SER A 578 -9.96 10.86 29.12
C SER A 578 -11.23 11.04 28.25
N ILE A 579 -12.40 10.54 28.70
CA ILE A 579 -13.66 10.52 27.93
C ILE A 579 -14.87 11.10 28.72
N ARG A 580 -14.67 12.04 29.64
CA ARG A 580 -15.79 12.89 30.14
C ARG A 580 -15.36 14.36 30.22
N PRO A 581 -16.28 15.28 29.85
CA PRO A 581 -15.96 16.60 29.28
C PRO A 581 -15.21 17.55 30.20
#